data_AF-A0A2P2J659-F1
#
_entry.id   AF-A0A2P2J659-F1
#
_cell.length_a   1.000
_cell.length_b   1.000
_cell.length_c   1.000
_cell.angle_alpha   90.00
_cell.angle_beta   90.00
_cell.angle_gamma   90.00
#
_symmetry.space_group_name_H-M   'P 1'
#
loop_
_entity.id
_entity.type
_entity.pdbx_description
1 polymer ?
#
loop_
_entity_poly.entity_id
_entity_poly.type
_entity_poly.pdbx_seq_one_letter_code
_entity_poly.pdbx_strand_id
1 'polypeptide(L)'
;MLSFSHFNCLCFPDTGGVCQFQALIEYLVGMKLSSVNQTEGNCISALHQSSGYSFSLTWVKKAAGEEPELLYRALTLGTFEMVAPEWMRSVLMFSISMCPIFFERVARVIKLHR
;
A
#
# COMPACT_ATOMS: atom_id res chain seq x y z
N MET A 1 -5.59 -6.92 -20.66
CA MET A 1 -5.31 -5.86 -19.66
C MET A 1 -6.16 -6.18 -18.45
N LEU A 2 -5.58 -6.84 -17.44
CA LEU A 2 -6.34 -7.25 -16.26
C LEU A 2 -6.68 -5.99 -15.45
N SER A 3 -7.98 -5.68 -15.37
CA SER A 3 -8.50 -4.62 -14.52
C SER A 3 -8.22 -4.98 -13.06
N PHE A 4 -7.51 -4.11 -12.34
CA PHE A 4 -7.20 -4.27 -10.91
C PHE A 4 -8.45 -4.40 -10.03
N SER A 5 -9.64 -4.05 -10.55
CA SER A 5 -10.92 -4.30 -9.89
C SER A 5 -11.22 -5.78 -9.65
N HIS A 6 -10.63 -6.69 -10.44
CA HIS A 6 -10.76 -8.15 -10.25
C HIS A 6 -9.77 -8.72 -9.21
N PHE A 7 -8.71 -7.97 -8.86
CA PHE A 7 -7.73 -8.42 -7.86
C PHE A 7 -8.30 -8.40 -6.44
N ASN A 8 -9.33 -7.57 -6.20
CA ASN A 8 -10.11 -7.56 -4.96
C ASN A 8 -10.85 -8.89 -4.68
N CYS A 9 -10.92 -9.82 -5.65
CA CYS A 9 -11.64 -11.09 -5.50
C CYS A 9 -10.72 -12.33 -5.42
N LEU A 10 -9.40 -12.22 -5.64
CA LEU A 10 -8.52 -13.40 -5.81
C LEU A 10 -7.69 -13.80 -4.57
N CYS A 11 -7.77 -13.06 -3.46
CA CYS A 11 -7.22 -13.48 -2.17
C CYS A 11 -8.30 -13.64 -1.09
N PHE A 12 -9.54 -13.98 -1.47
CA PHE A 12 -10.44 -14.63 -0.53
C PHE A 12 -10.03 -16.09 -0.38
N PRO A 13 -9.56 -16.47 0.81
CA PRO A 13 -10.21 -17.59 1.43
C PRO A 13 -10.72 -17.17 2.81
N ASP A 14 -12.03 -17.27 3.01
CA ASP A 14 -12.50 -17.89 4.24
C ASP A 14 -11.66 -19.17 4.40
N THR A 15 -10.85 -19.25 5.46
CA THR A 15 -9.84 -20.29 5.78
C THR A 15 -8.38 -19.99 5.39
N GLY A 16 -7.63 -19.38 6.30
CA GLY A 16 -6.33 -19.85 6.81
C GLY A 16 -5.13 -20.07 5.87
N GLY A 17 -5.20 -19.71 4.58
CA GLY A 17 -4.10 -19.88 3.62
C GLY A 17 -3.42 -18.56 3.23
N VAL A 18 -2.08 -18.56 3.15
CA VAL A 18 -1.32 -17.43 2.59
C VAL A 18 -1.58 -17.36 1.08
N CYS A 19 -2.20 -16.27 0.61
CA CYS A 19 -2.40 -16.04 -0.82
C CYS A 19 -1.04 -15.96 -1.53
N GLN A 20 -0.74 -16.88 -2.45
CA GLN A 20 0.54 -16.90 -3.16
C GLN A 20 0.81 -15.60 -3.94
N PHE A 21 -0.25 -14.96 -4.44
CA PHE A 21 -0.16 -13.64 -5.05
C PHE A 21 0.25 -12.57 -4.05
N GLN A 22 -0.33 -12.57 -2.84
CA GLN A 22 0.09 -11.66 -1.79
C GLN A 22 1.58 -11.87 -1.47
N ALA A 23 2.02 -13.11 -1.26
CA ALA A 23 3.42 -13.41 -0.98
C ALA A 23 4.37 -12.94 -2.10
N LEU A 24 3.97 -13.10 -3.37
CA LEU A 24 4.74 -12.59 -4.51
C LEU A 24 4.83 -11.06 -4.50
N ILE A 25 3.73 -10.36 -4.25
CA ILE A 25 3.73 -8.89 -4.17
C ILE A 25 4.59 -8.45 -2.99
N GLU A 26 4.44 -9.05 -1.82
CA GLU A 26 5.26 -8.77 -0.63
C GLU A 26 6.76 -8.89 -0.92
N TYR A 27 7.16 -9.93 -1.69
CA TYR A 27 8.54 -10.10 -2.13
C TYR A 27 9.00 -8.99 -3.10
N LEU A 28 8.15 -8.59 -4.06
CA LEU A 28 8.45 -7.55 -5.04
C LEU A 28 8.60 -6.17 -4.40
N VAL A 29 7.74 -5.83 -3.45
CA VAL A 29 7.78 -4.53 -2.75
C VAL A 29 8.73 -4.52 -1.55
N GLY A 30 9.15 -5.70 -1.08
CA GLY A 30 9.97 -5.86 0.12
C GLY A 30 9.23 -5.49 1.41
N MET A 31 7.91 -5.68 1.46
CA MET A 31 7.05 -5.32 2.60
C MET A 31 6.03 -6.39 2.87
N LYS A 32 5.64 -6.54 4.13
CA LYS A 32 4.46 -7.34 4.49
C LYS A 32 3.19 -6.55 4.25
N LEU A 33 2.19 -7.19 3.66
CA LEU A 33 0.90 -6.59 3.39
C LEU A 33 -0.15 -7.19 4.33
N SER A 34 -1.14 -6.40 4.69
CA SER A 34 -2.34 -6.89 5.36
C SER A 34 -3.57 -6.13 4.88
N SER A 35 -4.71 -6.81 4.85
CA SER A 35 -5.99 -6.17 4.62
C SER A 35 -6.56 -5.68 5.96
N VAL A 36 -7.15 -4.50 5.94
CA VAL A 36 -7.94 -3.98 7.05
C VAL A 36 -9.33 -3.69 6.50
N ASN A 37 -10.32 -4.42 6.97
CA ASN A 37 -11.72 -4.11 6.69
C ASN A 37 -12.10 -2.90 7.55
N GLN A 38 -12.04 -1.70 6.96
CA GLN A 38 -12.56 -0.49 7.61
C GLN A 38 -13.99 -0.23 7.13
N THR A 39 -14.79 0.39 8.00
CA THR A 39 -16.18 0.77 7.76
C THR A 39 -16.38 1.71 6.56
N GLU A 40 -15.31 2.37 6.07
CA GLU A 40 -15.35 3.38 5.02
C GLU A 40 -14.70 2.97 3.68
N GLY A 41 -14.20 1.74 3.56
CA GLY A 41 -13.64 1.23 2.30
C GLY A 41 -12.58 0.15 2.47
N ASN A 42 -12.22 -0.48 1.35
CA ASN A 42 -11.11 -1.43 1.31
C ASN A 42 -9.81 -0.68 1.63
N CYS A 43 -9.08 -1.15 2.65
CA CYS A 43 -7.81 -0.59 3.06
C CYS A 43 -6.76 -1.71 3.07
N ILE A 44 -5.58 -1.41 2.55
CA ILE A 44 -4.39 -2.25 2.77
C ILE A 44 -3.42 -1.50 3.65
N SER A 45 -2.67 -2.23 4.47
CA SER A 45 -1.51 -1.70 5.17
C SER A 45 -0.26 -2.44 4.75
N ALA A 46 0.87 -1.74 4.77
CA ALA A 46 2.17 -2.26 4.41
C ALA A 46 3.17 -1.98 5.53
N LEU A 47 4.00 -2.97 5.86
CA LEU A 47 5.03 -2.90 6.89
C LEU A 47 6.38 -3.34 6.33
N HIS A 48 7.35 -2.45 6.36
CA HIS A 48 8.75 -2.79 6.16
C HIS A 48 9.37 -3.22 7.50
N GLN A 49 9.54 -4.54 7.67
CA GLN A 49 9.88 -5.11 8.98
C GLN A 49 11.23 -4.63 9.55
N SER A 50 12.21 -4.35 8.70
CA SER A 50 13.57 -4.01 9.18
C SER A 50 13.68 -2.58 9.70
N SER A 51 12.98 -1.61 9.07
CA SER A 51 12.96 -0.22 9.53
C SER A 51 11.80 0.10 10.47
N GLY A 52 10.77 -0.76 10.53
CA GLY A 52 9.53 -0.47 11.24
C GLY A 52 8.62 0.54 10.53
N TYR A 53 9.00 1.00 9.33
CA TYR A 53 8.16 1.88 8.52
C TYR A 53 6.86 1.18 8.11
N SER A 54 5.72 1.80 8.36
CA SER A 54 4.44 1.30 7.90
C SER A 54 3.47 2.40 7.49
N PHE A 55 2.58 2.06 6.57
CA PHE A 55 1.58 2.97 6.03
C PHE A 55 0.32 2.22 5.61
N SER A 56 -0.76 2.96 5.38
CA SER A 56 -2.00 2.46 4.80
C SER A 56 -2.30 3.11 3.46
N LEU A 57 -2.96 2.36 2.57
CA LEU A 57 -3.59 2.84 1.35
C LEU A 57 -5.08 2.51 1.39
N THR A 58 -5.91 3.54 1.35
CA THR A 58 -7.37 3.42 1.36
C THR A 58 -7.94 3.85 0.01
N TRP A 59 -8.84 3.05 -0.54
CA TRP A 59 -9.55 3.39 -1.77
C TRP A 59 -10.66 4.36 -1.46
N VAL A 60 -10.59 5.55 -2.05
CA VAL A 60 -11.64 6.57 -1.97
C VAL A 60 -12.54 6.43 -3.18
N LYS A 61 -13.81 6.09 -2.94
CA LYS A 61 -14.81 6.04 -4.01
C LYS A 61 -15.13 7.45 -4.48
N LYS A 62 -15.18 7.63 -5.80
CA LYS A 62 -15.63 8.86 -6.44
C LYS A 62 -17.01 8.69 -7.07
N ALA A 63 -17.56 9.79 -7.60
CA ALA A 63 -18.81 9.77 -8.34
C ALA A 63 -18.76 8.77 -9.50
N ALA A 64 -19.93 8.30 -9.94
CA ALA A 64 -20.03 7.27 -10.96
C ALA A 64 -19.34 7.71 -12.26
N GLY A 65 -18.31 6.96 -12.69
CA GLY A 65 -17.54 7.22 -13.91
C GLY A 65 -16.15 7.81 -13.69
N GLU A 66 -15.80 8.18 -12.45
CA GLU A 66 -14.44 8.64 -12.13
C GLU A 66 -13.54 7.50 -11.66
N GLU A 67 -12.26 7.56 -12.04
CA GLU A 67 -11.25 6.63 -11.56
C GLU A 67 -11.05 6.76 -10.04
N PRO A 68 -10.92 5.64 -9.30
CA PRO A 68 -10.71 5.68 -7.87
C PRO A 68 -9.37 6.33 -7.50
N GLU A 69 -9.35 7.02 -6.37
CA GLU A 69 -8.13 7.56 -5.77
C GLU A 69 -7.69 6.72 -4.57
N LEU A 70 -6.39 6.76 -4.32
CA LEU A 70 -5.74 6.15 -3.18
C LEU A 70 -5.33 7.23 -2.20
N LEU A 71 -5.77 7.06 -0.95
CA LEU A 71 -5.34 7.86 0.18
C LEU A 71 -4.20 7.13 0.90
N TYR A 72 -3.01 7.69 0.84
CA TYR A 72 -1.85 7.28 1.62
C TYR A 72 -1.82 7.98 2.97
N ARG A 73 -1.51 7.19 4.01
CA ARG A 73 -1.24 7.69 5.36
C ARG A 73 -0.10 6.90 5.98
N ALA A 74 0.94 7.59 6.45
CA ALA A 74 1.96 6.98 7.30
C ALA A 74 1.34 6.56 8.63
N LEU A 75 1.59 5.32 9.05
CA LEU A 75 1.20 4.80 10.36
C LEU A 75 2.36 4.99 11.35
N THR A 76 3.57 4.64 10.92
CA THR A 76 4.82 4.98 11.61
C THR A 76 5.95 5.14 10.59
N LEU A 77 6.86 6.08 10.84
CA LEU A 77 8.06 6.27 10.02
C LEU A 77 9.18 5.30 10.39
N GLY A 78 9.09 4.66 11.56
CA GLY A 78 10.14 3.79 12.09
C GLY A 78 11.49 4.52 12.14
N THR A 79 12.55 3.87 11.71
CA THR A 79 13.90 4.48 11.67
C THR A 79 14.04 5.64 10.68
N PHE A 80 13.03 5.92 9.86
CA PHE A 80 13.05 7.04 8.91
C PHE A 80 12.58 8.37 9.52
N GLU A 81 12.20 8.45 10.79
CA GLU A 81 11.63 9.67 11.38
C GLU A 81 12.40 10.95 11.06
N MET A 82 13.73 10.93 11.13
CA MET A 82 14.59 12.10 10.89
C MET A 82 14.97 12.31 9.42
N VAL A 83 14.92 11.28 8.60
CA VAL A 83 15.46 11.27 7.22
C VAL A 83 14.39 11.12 6.15
N ALA A 84 13.16 10.81 6.54
CA ALA A 84 12.05 10.69 5.61
C ALA A 84 11.90 12.01 4.83
N PRO A 85 11.52 11.95 3.56
CA PRO A 85 11.11 13.13 2.82
C PRO A 85 9.73 13.62 3.30
N GLU A 86 9.41 14.89 3.08
CA GLU A 86 8.15 15.51 3.51
C GLU A 86 6.91 14.73 3.03
N TRP A 87 6.91 14.32 1.76
CA TRP A 87 5.79 13.56 1.17
C TRP A 87 5.47 12.28 1.94
N MET A 88 6.47 11.62 2.55
CA MET A 88 6.28 10.37 3.29
C MET A 88 5.64 10.63 4.65
N ARG A 89 5.80 11.83 5.22
CA ARG A 89 5.16 12.22 6.49
C ARG A 89 3.73 12.73 6.29
N SER A 90 3.43 13.27 5.12
CA SER A 90 2.14 13.85 4.80
C SER A 90 1.09 12.80 4.42
N VAL A 91 -0.17 13.18 4.55
CA VAL A 91 -1.29 12.45 3.94
C VAL A 91 -1.34 12.81 2.46
N LEU A 92 -1.34 11.82 1.57
CA LEU A 92 -1.35 12.04 0.13
C LEU A 92 -2.58 11.39 -0.50
N MET A 93 -3.17 12.05 -1.49
CA MET A 93 -4.22 11.47 -2.31
C MET A 93 -3.78 11.48 -3.76
N PHE A 94 -3.88 10.34 -4.44
CA PHE A 94 -3.42 10.20 -5.82
C PHE A 94 -4.23 9.17 -6.59
N SER A 95 -4.28 9.30 -7.92
CA SER A 95 -4.94 8.32 -8.79
C SER A 95 -4.25 6.97 -8.73
N ILE A 96 -5.02 5.87 -8.82
CA ILE A 96 -4.47 4.50 -8.88
C ILE A 96 -3.41 4.31 -9.99
N SER A 97 -3.49 5.08 -11.07
CA SER A 97 -2.51 5.09 -12.16
C SER A 97 -1.09 5.48 -11.71
N MET A 98 -0.96 6.23 -10.60
CA MET A 98 0.31 6.66 -10.02
C MET A 98 0.92 5.63 -9.06
N CYS A 99 0.23 4.52 -8.79
CA CYS A 99 0.66 3.47 -7.87
C CYS A 99 2.08 2.91 -8.18
N PRO A 100 2.45 2.64 -9.45
CA PRO A 100 3.82 2.20 -9.77
C PRO A 100 4.89 3.21 -9.33
N ILE A 101 4.64 4.50 -9.58
CA ILE A 101 5.55 5.58 -9.21
C ILE A 101 5.66 5.73 -7.69
N PHE A 102 4.53 5.60 -6.99
CA PHE A 102 4.49 5.64 -5.52
C PHE A 102 5.37 4.54 -4.91
N PHE A 103 5.18 3.28 -5.32
CA PHE A 103 5.96 2.16 -4.80
C PHE A 103 7.43 2.24 -5.20
N GLU A 104 7.75 2.77 -6.39
CA GLU A 104 9.13 3.06 -6.77
C GLU A 104 9.79 4.07 -5.81
N ARG A 105 9.10 5.15 -5.45
CA ARG A 105 9.61 6.16 -4.49
C ARG A 105 9.83 5.57 -3.11
N VAL A 106 8.90 4.77 -2.63
CA VAL A 106 9.04 4.05 -1.34
C VAL A 106 10.24 3.10 -1.37
N ALA A 107 10.38 2.31 -2.44
CA ALA A 107 11.49 1.38 -2.59
C ALA A 107 12.85 2.10 -2.62
N ARG A 108 12.93 3.28 -3.25
CA ARG A 108 14.15 4.11 -3.22
C ARG A 108 14.53 4.51 -1.79
N VAL A 109 13.58 5.00 -0.99
CA VAL A 109 13.86 5.39 0.40
C VAL A 109 14.34 4.18 1.22
N ILE A 110 13.72 3.03 1.03
CA ILE A 110 14.07 1.80 1.76
C ILE A 110 15.44 1.25 1.36
N LYS A 111 15.75 1.22 0.06
CA LYS A 111 17.04 0.74 -0.44
C LYS A 111 18.20 1.68 -0.08
N LEU A 112 17.93 2.98 0.05
CA LEU A 112 18.95 3.99 0.42
C LEU A 112 19.41 3.89 1.88
N HIS A 113 18.70 3.15 2.73
CA HIS A 113 18.97 3.03 4.17
C HIS A 113 19.25 1.58 4.61
N ARG A 114 19.81 0.77 3.71
CA ARG A 114 20.33 -0.56 4.01
C ARG A 114 21.84 -0.52 4.20
#